data_AF-A0A8T3NRV3-F1
#
_entry.id   AF-A0A8T3NRV3-F1
#
_cell.length_a   1.000
_cell.length_b   1.000
_cell.length_c   1.000
_cell.angle_alpha   90.00
_cell.angle_beta   90.00
_cell.angle_gamma   90.00
#
_symmetry.space_group_name_H-M   'P 1'
#
loop_
_entity.id
_entity.type
_entity.pdbx_description
1 polymer ?
#
loop_
_entity_poly.entity_id
_entity_poly.type
_entity_poly.pdbx_seq_one_letter_code
_entity_poly.pdbx_strand_id
1 'polypeptide(L)'
;RASLDLLGAGLSTAALAAGLLTLTRLGDQDAQADALFGPIPLAVATLVLMVAAAVRNLRAKQPFLDLNLLRNRTFSAAVVLSLLTGYALATAIIGAAVFVDRVRYAGPAEQRLVLGSLGLAMALGALGSGFAMRLLHAIPLSLLGLALAIGGMVLLAGADPSTDLTVLVVGLVLFGTGFGLTVTPRSTAAVEALGRSAFGVASAGVTVARMAGMAIGLAVLTGFGSRRIEALSVVLVDPVARDAVLPAALRGRPLEDGLVIEALETWASSEAAAILSGLFLVAAAVLVAAILPTLLMRDTSRRQTDERIIGEHGSHDDSQEAALAL
;
A
#
# COMPACT_ATOMS: atom_id res chain seq x y z
N ARG A 1 22.61 -16.37 -26.14
CA ARG A 1 22.28 -16.87 -24.78
C ARG A 1 22.21 -15.65 -23.87
N ALA A 2 21.04 -15.29 -23.34
CA ALA A 2 20.92 -14.17 -22.41
C ALA A 2 21.59 -14.55 -21.08
N SER A 3 22.55 -13.75 -20.62
CA SER A 3 23.21 -13.96 -19.34
C SER A 3 22.37 -13.27 -18.27
N LEU A 4 21.70 -14.04 -17.42
CA LEU A 4 20.97 -13.48 -16.27
C LEU A 4 21.94 -12.77 -15.32
N ASP A 5 21.65 -11.52 -14.98
CA ASP A 5 22.39 -10.76 -13.96
C ASP A 5 21.99 -11.24 -12.54
N LEU A 6 22.42 -12.45 -12.19
CA LEU A 6 22.17 -13.09 -10.90
C LEU A 6 22.69 -12.26 -9.73
N LEU A 7 23.78 -11.52 -9.94
CA LEU A 7 24.36 -10.60 -8.96
C LEU A 7 23.44 -9.39 -8.72
N GLY A 8 22.93 -8.77 -9.78
CA GLY A 8 21.95 -7.70 -9.67
C GLY A 8 20.65 -8.15 -9.00
N ALA A 9 20.17 -9.35 -9.34
CA ALA A 9 18.99 -9.96 -8.72
C ALA A 9 19.19 -10.25 -7.23
N GLY A 10 20.36 -10.79 -6.86
CA GLY A 10 20.74 -11.09 -5.48
C GLY A 10 20.84 -9.82 -4.63
N LEU A 11 21.51 -8.77 -5.13
CA LEU A 11 21.62 -7.48 -4.44
C LEU A 11 20.25 -6.82 -4.23
N SER A 12 19.38 -6.86 -5.25
CA SER A 12 18.04 -6.27 -5.17
C SER A 12 17.16 -7.03 -4.16
N THR A 13 17.20 -8.37 -4.18
CA THR A 13 16.47 -9.21 -3.22
C THR A 13 16.98 -8.98 -1.79
N ALA A 14 18.30 -8.92 -1.61
CA ALA A 14 18.91 -8.67 -0.31
C ALA A 14 18.56 -7.27 0.22
N ALA A 15 18.53 -6.26 -0.65
CA ALA A 15 18.13 -4.90 -0.29
C ALA A 15 16.67 -4.86 0.21
N LEU A 16 15.75 -5.54 -0.50
CA LEU A 16 14.35 -5.63 -0.08
C LEU A 16 14.19 -6.38 1.24
N ALA A 17 14.88 -7.51 1.41
CA ALA A 17 14.84 -8.30 2.63
C ALA A 17 15.40 -7.51 3.83
N ALA A 18 16.54 -6.84 3.64
CA ALA A 18 17.14 -5.98 4.66
C ALA A 18 16.22 -4.80 5.01
N GLY A 19 15.58 -4.18 4.01
CA GLY A 19 14.65 -3.08 4.24
C GLY A 19 13.41 -3.51 5.02
N LEU A 20 12.85 -4.67 4.68
CA LEU A 20 11.72 -5.23 5.41
C LEU A 20 12.10 -5.59 6.85
N LEU A 21 13.26 -6.22 7.06
CA LEU A 21 13.78 -6.54 8.39
C LEU A 21 14.05 -5.28 9.23
N THR A 22 14.60 -4.24 8.61
CA THR A 22 14.82 -2.93 9.24
C THR A 22 13.49 -2.40 9.79
N LEU A 23 12.46 -2.40 8.96
CA LEU A 23 11.13 -1.90 9.32
C LEU A 23 10.47 -2.74 10.42
N THR A 24 10.61 -4.06 10.35
CA THR A 24 10.11 -4.97 11.40
C THR A 24 10.77 -4.70 12.75
N ARG A 25 12.09 -4.45 12.75
CA ARG A 25 12.86 -4.22 13.99
C ARG A 25 12.80 -2.77 14.49
N LEU A 26 12.33 -1.83 13.68
CA LEU A 26 12.25 -0.42 14.07
C LEU A 26 11.32 -0.18 15.27
N GLY A 27 10.26 -1.01 15.40
CA GLY A 27 9.29 -0.93 16.49
C GLY A 27 9.60 -1.82 17.70
N ASP A 28 10.65 -2.64 17.64
CA ASP A 28 11.02 -3.58 18.70
C ASP A 28 12.06 -2.96 19.61
N GLN A 29 11.67 -2.62 20.86
CA GLN A 29 12.54 -1.94 21.81
C GLN A 29 13.72 -2.80 22.24
N ASP A 30 13.55 -4.12 22.31
CA ASP A 30 14.63 -5.05 22.68
C ASP A 30 15.65 -5.19 21.54
N ALA A 31 15.19 -5.07 20.29
CA ALA A 31 16.05 -5.10 19.12
C ALA A 31 16.86 -3.81 18.90
N GLN A 32 16.53 -2.70 19.56
CA GLN A 32 17.29 -1.44 19.39
C GLN A 32 18.72 -1.52 19.93
N ALA A 33 18.95 -2.38 20.93
CA ALA A 33 20.28 -2.60 21.51
C ALA A 33 21.16 -3.56 20.71
N ASP A 34 20.61 -4.25 19.69
CA ASP A 34 21.37 -5.21 18.89
C ASP A 34 22.31 -4.48 17.91
N ALA A 35 23.61 -4.62 18.12
CA ALA A 35 24.64 -3.92 17.35
C ALA A 35 24.72 -4.36 15.87
N LEU A 36 24.22 -5.56 15.53
CA LEU A 36 24.28 -6.10 14.17
C LEU A 36 22.89 -6.17 13.51
N PHE A 37 21.85 -6.53 14.25
CA PHE A 37 20.48 -6.65 13.74
C PHE A 37 19.52 -5.59 14.29
N GLY A 38 20.06 -4.51 14.87
CA GLY A 38 19.30 -3.34 15.22
C GLY A 38 18.81 -2.57 13.99
N PRO A 39 17.84 -1.66 14.17
CA PRO A 39 17.25 -0.93 13.06
C PRO A 39 18.26 -0.02 12.33
N ILE A 40 19.21 0.58 13.04
CA ILE A 40 20.24 1.45 12.43
C ILE A 40 21.19 0.66 11.51
N PRO A 41 21.88 -0.41 11.96
CA PRO A 41 22.77 -1.18 11.08
C PRO A 41 22.01 -1.85 9.92
N LEU A 42 20.77 -2.31 10.14
CA LEU A 42 19.94 -2.83 9.06
C LEU A 42 19.52 -1.75 8.05
N ALA A 43 19.21 -0.53 8.50
CA ALA A 43 18.93 0.60 7.61
C ALA A 43 20.16 0.96 6.76
N VAL A 44 21.35 0.97 7.37
CA VAL A 44 22.63 1.19 6.66
C VAL A 44 22.88 0.07 5.66
N ALA A 45 22.69 -1.19 6.04
CA ALA A 45 22.83 -2.33 5.14
C ALA A 45 21.84 -2.26 3.97
N THR A 46 20.59 -1.88 4.24
CA THR A 46 19.56 -1.65 3.21
C THR A 46 20.00 -0.58 2.23
N LEU A 47 20.48 0.56 2.73
CA LEU A 47 20.96 1.66 1.90
C LEU A 47 22.16 1.25 1.05
N VAL A 48 23.14 0.56 1.64
CA VAL A 48 24.33 0.04 0.93
C VAL A 48 23.93 -0.95 -0.16
N LEU A 49 23.02 -1.89 0.13
CA LEU A 49 22.53 -2.88 -0.83
C LEU A 49 21.71 -2.23 -1.95
N MET A 50 20.86 -1.24 -1.62
CA MET A 50 20.14 -0.43 -2.61
C MET A 50 21.09 0.31 -3.55
N VAL A 51 22.10 0.99 -3.01
CA VAL A 51 23.10 1.72 -3.81
C VAL A 51 23.92 0.75 -4.64
N ALA A 52 24.36 -0.38 -4.08
CA ALA A 52 25.09 -1.41 -4.81
C ALA A 52 24.24 -2.01 -5.95
N ALA A 53 22.97 -2.30 -5.72
CA ALA A 53 22.03 -2.77 -6.73
C ALA A 53 21.81 -1.71 -7.83
N ALA A 54 21.64 -0.43 -7.45
CA ALA A 54 21.46 0.66 -8.41
C ALA A 54 22.70 0.87 -9.28
N VAL A 55 23.90 0.92 -8.69
CA VAL A 55 25.16 1.06 -9.42
C VAL A 55 25.41 -0.14 -10.32
N ARG A 56 25.08 -1.36 -9.87
CA ARG A 56 25.17 -2.57 -10.69
C ARG A 56 24.22 -2.51 -11.89
N ASN A 57 22.96 -2.16 -11.67
CA ASN A 57 21.96 -2.02 -12.73
C ASN A 57 22.32 -0.90 -13.73
N LEU A 58 22.96 0.18 -13.30
CA LEU A 58 23.41 1.24 -14.22
C LEU A 58 24.64 0.85 -15.05
N ARG A 59 25.46 -0.09 -14.58
CA ARG A 59 26.72 -0.50 -15.24
C ARG A 59 26.65 -1.84 -15.98
N ALA A 60 25.62 -2.64 -15.74
CA ALA A 60 25.49 -3.96 -16.35
C ALA A 60 25.10 -3.86 -17.83
N LYS A 61 25.71 -4.69 -18.68
CA LYS A 61 25.39 -4.80 -20.12
C LYS A 61 23.99 -5.39 -20.37
N GLN A 62 23.48 -6.17 -19.42
CA GLN A 62 22.11 -6.71 -19.37
C GLN A 62 21.61 -6.53 -17.93
N PRO A 63 21.14 -5.32 -17.58
CA PRO A 63 20.73 -5.04 -16.22
C PRO A 63 19.50 -5.85 -15.82
N PHE A 64 19.47 -6.29 -14.57
CA PHE A 64 18.31 -6.98 -14.01
C PHE A 64 17.06 -6.07 -14.00
N LEU A 65 17.27 -4.77 -13.76
CA LEU A 65 16.22 -3.75 -13.75
C LEU A 65 16.65 -2.58 -14.65
N ASP A 66 16.16 -2.59 -15.89
CA ASP A 66 16.42 -1.50 -16.84
C ASP A 66 15.58 -0.27 -16.48
N LEU A 67 16.22 0.75 -15.90
CA LEU A 67 15.56 1.98 -15.49
C LEU A 67 15.01 2.78 -16.69
N ASN A 68 15.46 2.51 -17.92
CA ASN A 68 14.89 3.11 -19.12
C ASN A 68 13.43 2.69 -19.34
N LEU A 69 12.97 1.60 -18.71
CA LEU A 69 11.57 1.17 -18.75
C LEU A 69 10.65 2.21 -18.09
N LEU A 70 11.15 2.96 -17.08
CA LEU A 70 10.45 4.10 -16.47
C LEU A 70 10.34 5.32 -17.40
N ARG A 71 10.91 5.26 -18.60
CA ARG A 71 10.66 6.27 -19.64
C ARG A 71 9.34 6.03 -20.36
N ASN A 72 8.80 4.81 -20.29
CA ASN A 72 7.47 4.51 -20.80
C ASN A 72 6.41 5.06 -19.84
N ARG A 73 5.56 5.96 -20.35
CA ARG A 73 4.53 6.66 -19.58
C ARG A 73 3.52 5.70 -18.94
N THR A 74 3.04 4.69 -19.66
CA THR A 74 2.05 3.72 -19.17
C THR A 74 2.64 2.84 -18.08
N PHE A 75 3.89 2.35 -18.27
CA PHE A 75 4.58 1.56 -17.25
C PHE A 75 4.81 2.38 -15.98
N SER A 76 5.29 3.62 -16.13
CA SER A 76 5.54 4.52 -14.99
C SER A 76 4.26 4.84 -14.24
N ALA A 77 3.18 5.11 -14.95
CA ALA A 77 1.86 5.31 -14.37
C ALA A 77 1.40 4.10 -13.53
N ALA A 78 1.55 2.89 -14.05
CA ALA A 78 1.23 1.67 -13.32
C ALA A 78 2.11 1.47 -12.07
N VAL A 79 3.40 1.78 -12.17
CA VAL A 79 4.36 1.75 -11.06
C VAL A 79 3.98 2.77 -9.97
N VAL A 80 3.68 4.02 -10.34
CA VAL A 80 3.27 5.06 -9.39
C VAL A 80 1.93 4.72 -8.74
N LEU A 81 0.94 4.27 -9.51
CA LEU A 81 -0.34 3.79 -8.98
C LEU A 81 -0.11 2.66 -7.96
N SER A 82 0.80 1.73 -8.26
CA SER A 82 1.14 0.64 -7.37
C SER A 82 1.79 1.11 -6.06
N LEU A 83 2.65 2.12 -6.13
CA LEU A 83 3.27 2.74 -4.97
C LEU A 83 2.25 3.46 -4.08
N LEU A 84 1.38 4.29 -4.65
CA LEU A 84 0.39 5.06 -3.89
C LEU A 84 -0.67 4.16 -3.24
N THR A 85 -1.14 3.14 -3.97
CA THR A 85 -2.04 2.11 -3.40
C THR A 85 -1.33 1.23 -2.37
N GLY A 86 -0.01 1.02 -2.50
CA GLY A 86 0.82 0.35 -1.49
C GLY A 86 0.90 1.14 -0.18
N TYR A 87 1.11 2.46 -0.25
CA TYR A 87 1.07 3.36 0.92
C TYR A 87 -0.27 3.26 1.65
N ALA A 88 -1.37 3.35 0.90
CA ALA A 88 -2.71 3.24 1.46
C ALA A 88 -2.95 1.85 2.08
N LEU A 89 -2.45 0.78 1.45
CA LEU A 89 -2.57 -0.58 1.99
C LEU A 89 -1.87 -0.74 3.34
N ALA A 90 -0.63 -0.26 3.48
CA ALA A 90 0.06 -0.30 4.77
C ALA A 90 -0.70 0.51 5.84
N THR A 91 -1.19 1.70 5.46
CA THR A 91 -2.00 2.54 6.36
C THR A 91 -3.28 1.82 6.80
N ALA A 92 -3.97 1.12 5.89
CA ALA A 92 -5.17 0.35 6.23
C ALA A 92 -4.86 -0.79 7.21
N ILE A 93 -3.83 -1.59 6.92
CA ILE A 93 -3.49 -2.77 7.74
C ILE A 93 -3.06 -2.34 9.14
N ILE A 94 -2.07 -1.44 9.21
CA ILE A 94 -1.47 -1.05 10.49
C ILE A 94 -2.44 -0.14 11.24
N GLY A 95 -3.05 0.84 10.56
CA GLY A 95 -4.00 1.76 11.17
C GLY A 95 -5.20 1.02 11.76
N ALA A 96 -5.78 0.04 11.05
CA ALA A 96 -6.88 -0.75 11.59
C ALA A 96 -6.44 -1.65 12.76
N ALA A 97 -5.26 -2.28 12.67
CA ALA A 97 -4.73 -3.08 13.77
C ALA A 97 -4.54 -2.24 15.04
N VAL A 98 -3.95 -1.05 14.90
CA VAL A 98 -3.76 -0.10 16.01
C VAL A 98 -5.10 0.44 16.51
N PHE A 99 -6.08 0.69 15.65
CA PHE A 99 -7.40 1.14 16.08
C PHE A 99 -8.08 0.10 16.98
N VAL A 100 -8.11 -1.17 16.54
CA VAL A 100 -8.73 -2.24 17.32
C VAL A 100 -8.02 -2.42 18.67
N ASP A 101 -6.68 -2.40 18.67
CA ASP A 101 -5.87 -2.63 19.88
C ASP A 101 -5.87 -1.44 20.85
N ARG A 102 -5.68 -0.21 20.35
CA ARG A 102 -5.38 0.98 21.16
C ARG A 102 -6.52 1.97 21.31
N VAL A 103 -7.51 1.93 20.41
CA VAL A 103 -8.69 2.80 20.50
C VAL A 103 -9.86 2.03 21.10
N ARG A 104 -10.10 0.81 20.62
CA ARG A 104 -11.24 -0.02 21.04
C ARG A 104 -10.91 -0.96 22.20
N TYR A 105 -9.64 -1.14 22.55
CA TYR A 105 -9.16 -2.13 23.54
C TYR A 105 -9.79 -3.51 23.31
N ALA A 106 -9.97 -3.87 22.04
CA ALA A 106 -10.69 -5.05 21.62
C ALA A 106 -9.79 -6.28 21.61
N GLY A 107 -10.39 -7.45 21.85
CA GLY A 107 -9.65 -8.70 21.95
C GLY A 107 -9.13 -9.24 20.61
N PRO A 108 -8.25 -10.26 20.63
CA PRO A 108 -7.66 -10.85 19.42
C PRO A 108 -8.68 -11.41 18.41
N ALA A 109 -9.86 -11.83 18.87
CA ALA A 109 -10.92 -12.33 17.99
C ALA A 109 -11.47 -11.24 17.08
N GLU A 110 -11.70 -10.05 17.63
CA GLU A 110 -12.19 -8.88 16.89
C GLU A 110 -11.13 -8.38 15.89
N GLN A 111 -9.86 -8.35 16.30
CA GLN A 111 -8.76 -7.99 15.41
C GLN A 111 -8.64 -8.95 14.21
N ARG A 112 -8.82 -10.26 14.44
CA ARG A 112 -8.83 -11.27 13.36
C ARG A 112 -10.01 -11.07 12.41
N LEU A 113 -11.19 -10.72 12.93
CA LEU A 113 -12.36 -10.45 12.09
C LEU A 113 -12.14 -9.21 11.22
N VAL A 114 -11.70 -8.11 11.82
CA VAL A 114 -11.43 -6.83 11.14
C VAL A 114 -10.36 -7.01 10.06
N LEU A 115 -9.17 -7.52 10.41
CA LEU A 115 -8.08 -7.70 9.44
C LEU A 115 -8.34 -8.84 8.45
N GLY A 116 -9.05 -9.89 8.87
CA GLY A 116 -9.47 -10.98 8.01
C GLY A 116 -10.43 -10.51 6.92
N SER A 117 -11.36 -9.60 7.26
CA SER A 117 -12.29 -9.01 6.29
C SER A 117 -11.57 -8.22 5.20
N LEU A 118 -10.52 -7.46 5.56
CA LEU A 118 -9.66 -6.77 4.59
C LEU A 118 -9.01 -7.76 3.62
N GLY A 119 -8.38 -8.82 4.15
CA GLY A 119 -7.72 -9.84 3.35
C GLY A 119 -8.67 -10.53 2.37
N LEU A 120 -9.86 -10.91 2.86
CA LEU A 120 -10.90 -11.55 2.06
C LEU A 120 -11.44 -10.61 0.97
N ALA A 121 -11.73 -9.35 1.33
CA ALA A 121 -12.20 -8.34 0.38
C ALA A 121 -11.17 -8.04 -0.70
N MET A 122 -9.87 -7.97 -0.36
CA MET A 122 -8.80 -7.83 -1.35
C MET A 122 -8.72 -9.02 -2.30
N ALA A 123 -8.82 -10.25 -1.78
CA ALA A 123 -8.79 -11.45 -2.60
C ALA A 123 -9.97 -11.49 -3.57
N LEU A 124 -11.18 -11.25 -3.07
CA LEU A 124 -12.40 -11.19 -3.89
C LEU A 124 -12.36 -10.04 -4.90
N GLY A 125 -11.90 -8.86 -4.50
CA GLY A 125 -11.74 -7.72 -5.38
C GLY A 125 -10.71 -7.99 -6.49
N ALA A 126 -9.59 -8.63 -6.16
CA ALA A 126 -8.57 -9.01 -7.14
C ALA A 126 -9.09 -10.07 -8.12
N LEU A 127 -9.80 -11.09 -7.64
CA LEU A 127 -10.45 -12.07 -8.51
C LEU A 127 -11.50 -11.40 -9.41
N GLY A 128 -12.37 -10.58 -8.81
CA GLY A 128 -13.40 -9.80 -9.51
C GLY A 128 -12.82 -8.88 -10.57
N SER A 129 -11.65 -8.29 -10.31
CA SER A 129 -10.95 -7.42 -11.28
C SER A 129 -10.58 -8.16 -12.56
N GLY A 130 -10.20 -9.44 -12.48
CA GLY A 130 -9.86 -10.25 -13.65
C GLY A 130 -11.07 -10.55 -14.54
N PHE A 131 -12.24 -10.79 -13.93
CA PHE A 131 -13.49 -10.95 -14.68
C PHE A 131 -14.00 -9.61 -15.23
N ALA A 132 -13.94 -8.54 -14.42
CA ALA A 132 -14.40 -7.21 -14.79
C ALA A 132 -13.59 -6.61 -15.95
N MET A 133 -12.29 -6.94 -16.07
CA MET A 133 -11.46 -6.58 -17.22
C MET A 133 -11.97 -7.12 -18.58
N ARG A 134 -12.89 -8.10 -18.58
CA ARG A 134 -13.55 -8.59 -19.81
C ARG A 134 -14.69 -7.68 -20.27
N LEU A 135 -15.23 -6.88 -19.36
CA LEU A 135 -16.41 -6.03 -19.55
C LEU A 135 -16.05 -4.54 -19.57
N LEU A 136 -15.07 -4.15 -18.74
CA LEU A 136 -14.59 -2.79 -18.54
C LEU A 136 -13.12 -2.69 -18.93
N HIS A 137 -12.75 -1.55 -19.52
CA HIS A 137 -11.35 -1.22 -19.80
C HIS A 137 -10.56 -0.95 -18.50
N ALA A 138 -9.23 -0.95 -18.60
CA ALA A 138 -8.34 -0.82 -17.44
C ALA A 138 -8.58 0.46 -16.63
N ILE A 139 -8.79 1.60 -17.31
CA ILE A 139 -8.98 2.91 -16.67
C ILE A 139 -10.27 2.96 -15.82
N PRO A 140 -11.48 2.75 -16.37
CA PRO A 140 -12.71 2.85 -15.59
C PRO A 140 -12.76 1.86 -14.42
N LEU A 141 -12.21 0.65 -14.60
CA LEU A 141 -12.12 -0.33 -13.54
C LEU A 141 -11.18 0.11 -12.40
N SER A 142 -10.02 0.67 -12.74
CA SER A 142 -9.12 1.25 -11.73
C SER A 142 -9.74 2.46 -11.02
N LEU A 143 -10.47 3.33 -11.74
CA LEU A 143 -11.15 4.48 -11.14
C LEU A 143 -12.25 4.04 -10.16
N LEU A 144 -13.03 3.01 -10.51
CA LEU A 144 -14.00 2.41 -9.60
C LEU A 144 -13.31 1.82 -8.36
N GLY A 145 -12.20 1.10 -8.56
CA GLY A 145 -11.40 0.58 -7.46
C GLY A 145 -10.88 1.68 -6.53
N LEU A 146 -10.34 2.76 -7.10
CA LEU A 146 -9.88 3.91 -6.33
C LEU A 146 -11.03 4.61 -5.59
N ALA A 147 -12.19 4.77 -6.21
CA ALA A 147 -13.35 5.39 -5.56
C ALA A 147 -13.80 4.59 -4.33
N LEU A 148 -13.87 3.26 -4.45
CA LEU A 148 -14.17 2.38 -3.30
C LEU A 148 -13.08 2.46 -2.23
N ALA A 149 -11.80 2.50 -2.63
CA ALA A 149 -10.68 2.60 -1.71
C ALA A 149 -10.67 3.93 -0.93
N ILE A 150 -10.92 5.04 -1.62
CA ILE A 150 -11.07 6.36 -1.02
C ILE A 150 -12.26 6.36 -0.06
N GLY A 151 -13.42 5.84 -0.48
CA GLY A 151 -14.61 5.75 0.36
C GLY A 151 -14.37 4.95 1.65
N GLY A 152 -13.67 3.81 1.55
CA GLY A 152 -13.27 3.02 2.72
C GLY A 152 -12.36 3.78 3.67
N MET A 153 -11.36 4.50 3.14
CA MET A 153 -10.46 5.32 3.96
C MET A 153 -11.17 6.50 4.63
N VAL A 154 -12.06 7.18 3.92
CA VAL A 154 -12.86 8.28 4.49
C VAL A 154 -13.81 7.76 5.57
N LEU A 155 -14.41 6.59 5.37
CA LEU A 155 -15.27 5.96 6.39
C LEU A 155 -14.47 5.61 7.66
N LEU A 156 -13.28 5.03 7.50
CA LEU A 156 -12.38 4.74 8.62
C LEU A 156 -11.88 6.00 9.32
N ALA A 157 -11.70 7.10 8.58
CA ALA A 157 -11.33 8.38 9.16
C ALA A 157 -12.41 8.97 10.07
N GLY A 158 -13.69 8.60 9.87
CA GLY A 158 -14.78 9.01 10.73
C GLY A 158 -14.94 8.18 12.01
N ALA A 159 -14.11 7.15 12.22
CA ALA A 159 -14.26 6.26 13.36
C ALA A 159 -13.70 6.87 14.66
N ASP A 160 -14.44 6.66 15.74
CA ASP A 160 -14.13 7.10 17.11
C ASP A 160 -14.16 5.89 18.10
N PRO A 161 -13.80 6.07 19.38
CA PRO A 161 -13.79 4.97 20.36
C PRO A 161 -15.14 4.28 20.58
N SER A 162 -16.26 4.98 20.35
CA SER A 162 -17.62 4.46 20.49
C SER A 162 -18.15 3.78 19.21
N THR A 163 -17.38 3.85 18.12
CA THR A 163 -17.80 3.34 16.82
C THR A 163 -17.90 1.81 16.82
N ASP A 164 -19.02 1.32 16.28
CA ASP A 164 -19.27 -0.11 16.17
C ASP A 164 -18.23 -0.80 15.25
N LEU A 165 -17.88 -2.04 15.60
CA LEU A 165 -16.90 -2.83 14.85
C LEU A 165 -17.33 -3.03 13.39
N THR A 166 -18.63 -3.06 13.14
CA THR A 166 -19.22 -3.17 11.81
C THR A 166 -18.74 -2.05 10.88
N VAL A 167 -18.58 -0.82 11.38
CA VAL A 167 -18.11 0.32 10.56
C VAL A 167 -16.67 0.10 10.11
N LEU A 168 -15.81 -0.42 11.00
CA LEU A 168 -14.43 -0.78 10.65
C LEU A 168 -14.40 -1.88 9.59
N VAL A 169 -15.21 -2.92 9.76
CA VAL A 169 -15.32 -4.02 8.80
C VAL A 169 -15.78 -3.50 7.44
N VAL A 170 -16.83 -2.67 7.39
CA VAL A 170 -17.34 -2.09 6.14
C VAL A 170 -16.29 -1.21 5.48
N GLY A 171 -15.61 -0.34 6.23
CA GLY A 171 -14.54 0.51 5.71
C GLY A 171 -13.39 -0.28 5.11
N LEU A 172 -12.96 -1.35 5.79
CA LEU A 172 -11.91 -2.24 5.31
C LEU A 172 -12.36 -3.13 4.14
N VAL A 173 -13.61 -3.54 4.08
CA VAL A 173 -14.16 -4.27 2.94
C VAL A 173 -14.24 -3.37 1.71
N LEU A 174 -14.67 -2.12 1.85
CA LEU A 174 -14.66 -1.12 0.78
C LEU A 174 -13.23 -0.87 0.30
N PHE A 175 -12.31 -0.63 1.24
CA PHE A 175 -10.90 -0.43 0.91
C PHE A 175 -10.28 -1.66 0.23
N GLY A 176 -10.44 -2.84 0.80
CA GLY A 176 -9.88 -4.08 0.29
C GLY A 176 -10.41 -4.42 -1.09
N THR A 177 -11.72 -4.32 -1.29
CA THR A 177 -12.34 -4.53 -2.61
C THR A 177 -11.80 -3.53 -3.62
N GLY A 178 -11.77 -2.24 -3.26
CA GLY A 178 -11.26 -1.17 -4.10
C GLY A 178 -9.80 -1.38 -4.51
N PHE A 179 -8.93 -1.69 -3.54
CA PHE A 179 -7.54 -2.07 -3.78
C PHE A 179 -7.45 -3.27 -4.73
N GLY A 180 -8.22 -4.33 -4.47
CA GLY A 180 -8.29 -5.54 -5.29
C GLY A 180 -8.65 -5.25 -6.74
N LEU A 181 -9.64 -4.37 -6.97
CA LEU A 181 -10.07 -3.95 -8.31
C LEU A 181 -8.96 -3.28 -9.13
N THR A 182 -8.03 -2.60 -8.48
CA THR A 182 -6.87 -1.99 -9.18
C THR A 182 -5.76 -2.98 -9.54
N VAL A 183 -5.76 -4.19 -8.98
CA VAL A 183 -4.63 -5.14 -9.10
C VAL A 183 -4.43 -5.62 -10.53
N THR A 184 -5.49 -6.06 -11.21
CA THR A 184 -5.36 -6.58 -12.57
C THR A 184 -5.08 -5.45 -13.57
N PRO A 185 -5.86 -4.35 -13.62
CA PRO A 185 -5.62 -3.25 -14.57
C PRO A 185 -4.20 -2.67 -14.52
N ARG A 186 -3.64 -2.46 -13.32
CA ARG A 186 -2.27 -1.94 -13.20
C ARG A 186 -1.22 -2.95 -13.69
N SER A 187 -1.44 -4.23 -13.43
CA SER A 187 -0.49 -5.27 -13.81
C SER A 187 -0.54 -5.52 -15.33
N THR A 188 -1.73 -5.55 -15.92
CA THR A 188 -1.90 -5.70 -17.36
C THR A 188 -1.33 -4.50 -18.11
N ALA A 189 -1.61 -3.28 -17.67
CA ALA A 189 -1.06 -2.07 -18.30
C ALA A 189 0.48 -2.04 -18.24
N ALA A 190 1.08 -2.47 -17.13
CA ALA A 190 2.54 -2.56 -17.02
C ALA A 190 3.14 -3.57 -18.02
N VAL A 191 2.50 -4.74 -18.17
CA VAL A 191 2.94 -5.80 -19.08
C VAL A 191 2.75 -5.39 -20.54
N GLU A 192 1.61 -4.78 -20.88
CA GLU A 192 1.32 -4.31 -22.22
C GLU A 192 2.26 -3.18 -22.66
N ALA A 193 2.62 -2.29 -21.73
CA ALA A 193 3.54 -1.19 -22.00
C ALA A 193 4.95 -1.65 -22.39
N LEU A 194 5.43 -2.75 -21.81
CA LEU A 194 6.79 -3.26 -22.02
C LEU A 194 6.85 -4.46 -22.99
N GLY A 195 5.69 -5.00 -23.37
CA GLY A 195 5.57 -6.21 -24.16
C GLY A 195 5.60 -7.49 -23.31
N ARG A 196 4.90 -8.53 -23.79
CA ARG A 196 4.72 -9.80 -23.05
C ARG A 196 6.04 -10.53 -22.75
N SER A 197 7.07 -10.33 -23.56
CA SER A 197 8.42 -10.88 -23.32
C SER A 197 9.08 -10.31 -22.05
N ALA A 198 8.65 -9.13 -21.59
CA ALA A 198 9.14 -8.46 -20.38
C ALA A 198 8.20 -8.62 -19.17
N PHE A 199 7.27 -9.59 -19.19
CA PHE A 199 6.29 -9.82 -18.12
C PHE A 199 6.92 -9.88 -16.71
N GLY A 200 8.03 -10.60 -16.58
CA GLY A 200 8.74 -10.74 -15.31
C GLY A 200 9.21 -9.40 -14.75
N VAL A 201 9.79 -8.54 -15.60
CA VAL A 201 10.27 -7.21 -15.20
C VAL A 201 9.08 -6.28 -14.88
N ALA A 202 8.02 -6.33 -15.68
CA ALA A 202 6.83 -5.52 -15.47
C ALA A 202 6.16 -5.84 -14.12
N SER A 203 5.92 -7.11 -13.85
CA SER A 203 5.28 -7.60 -12.61
C SER A 203 6.15 -7.32 -11.38
N ALA A 204 7.46 -7.54 -11.49
CA ALA A 204 8.42 -7.22 -10.44
C ALA A 204 8.41 -5.71 -10.13
N GLY A 205 8.45 -4.85 -11.15
CA GLY A 205 8.42 -3.39 -10.97
C GLY A 205 7.19 -2.91 -10.22
N VAL A 206 6.00 -3.38 -10.60
CA VAL A 206 4.74 -3.08 -9.90
C VAL A 206 4.78 -3.57 -8.45
N THR A 207 5.29 -4.78 -8.20
CA THR A 207 5.36 -5.35 -6.86
C THR A 207 6.36 -4.61 -5.96
N VAL A 208 7.54 -4.30 -6.47
CA VAL A 208 8.57 -3.52 -5.75
C VAL A 208 8.03 -2.13 -5.41
N ALA A 209 7.36 -1.47 -6.35
CA ALA A 209 6.75 -0.17 -6.11
C ALA A 209 5.69 -0.22 -5.00
N ARG A 210 4.86 -1.27 -4.98
CA ARG A 210 3.90 -1.51 -3.88
C ARG A 210 4.60 -1.68 -2.54
N MET A 211 5.66 -2.50 -2.49
CA MET A 211 6.44 -2.71 -1.26
C MET A 211 7.09 -1.41 -0.78
N ALA A 212 7.64 -0.60 -1.69
CA ALA A 212 8.17 0.72 -1.36
C ALA A 212 7.08 1.66 -0.81
N GLY A 213 5.89 1.67 -1.43
CA GLY A 213 4.73 2.38 -0.91
C GLY A 213 4.35 1.95 0.50
N MET A 214 4.27 0.63 0.75
CA MET A 214 3.98 0.09 2.08
C MET A 214 5.04 0.49 3.12
N ALA A 215 6.31 0.46 2.75
CA ALA A 215 7.42 0.89 3.60
C ALA A 215 7.30 2.38 3.99
N ILE A 216 6.96 3.24 3.02
CA ILE A 216 6.71 4.67 3.28
C ILE A 216 5.51 4.84 4.21
N GLY A 217 4.41 4.12 3.98
CA GLY A 217 3.21 4.16 4.83
C GLY A 217 3.51 3.78 6.27
N LEU A 218 4.26 2.69 6.47
CA LEU A 218 4.72 2.27 7.80
C LEU A 218 5.63 3.33 8.43
N ALA A 219 6.61 3.87 7.70
CA ALA A 219 7.52 4.88 8.24
C ALA A 219 6.79 6.17 8.69
N VAL A 220 5.79 6.61 7.92
CA VAL A 220 4.93 7.75 8.30
C VAL A 220 4.14 7.42 9.58
N LEU A 221 3.53 6.23 9.65
CA LEU A 221 2.79 5.80 10.84
C LEU A 221 3.68 5.73 12.08
N THR A 222 4.84 5.09 11.98
CA THR A 222 5.79 4.95 13.09
C THR A 222 6.34 6.31 13.50
N GLY A 223 6.80 7.14 12.56
CA GLY A 223 7.34 8.45 12.86
C GLY A 223 6.33 9.38 13.52
N PHE A 224 5.08 9.38 13.04
CA PHE A 224 4.01 10.17 13.63
C PHE A 224 3.59 9.60 15.00
N GLY A 225 3.43 8.28 15.10
CA GLY A 225 3.09 7.57 16.33
C GLY A 225 4.11 7.80 17.44
N SER A 226 5.41 7.66 17.16
CA SER A 226 6.47 7.89 18.15
C SER A 226 6.48 9.32 18.69
N ARG A 227 6.37 10.33 17.81
CA ARG A 227 6.29 11.74 18.24
C ARG A 227 5.07 12.00 19.11
N ARG A 228 3.93 11.37 18.80
CA ARG A 228 2.73 11.57 19.60
C ARG A 228 2.82 10.84 20.94
N ILE A 229 3.35 9.62 20.98
CA ILE A 229 3.62 8.91 22.24
C ILE A 229 4.49 9.76 23.17
N GLU A 230 5.56 10.38 22.65
CA GLU A 230 6.43 11.27 23.42
C GLU A 230 5.67 12.52 23.93
N ALA A 231 4.79 13.10 23.11
CA ALA A 231 3.97 14.23 23.53
C ALA A 231 2.92 13.84 24.60
N LEU A 232 2.38 12.63 24.54
CA LEU A 232 1.33 12.16 25.45
C LEU A 232 1.91 11.59 26.75
N SER A 233 3.14 11.05 26.74
CA SER A 233 3.77 10.51 27.95
C SER A 233 4.03 11.56 29.02
N VAL A 234 4.13 12.84 28.62
CA VAL A 234 4.23 13.99 29.55
C VAL A 234 3.05 14.03 30.51
N VAL A 235 1.84 13.64 30.09
CA VAL A 235 0.63 13.61 30.94
C VAL A 235 0.77 12.64 32.11
N LEU A 236 1.57 11.58 31.95
CA LEU A 236 1.81 10.60 33.01
C LEU A 236 2.82 11.13 34.05
N VAL A 237 3.78 11.96 33.61
CA VAL A 237 4.91 12.41 34.44
C VAL A 237 4.66 13.79 35.07
N ASP A 238 4.05 14.72 34.35
CA ASP A 238 3.78 16.09 34.79
C ASP A 238 2.36 16.24 35.35
N PRO A 239 2.20 16.54 36.67
CA PRO A 239 0.90 16.77 37.28
C PRO A 239 0.10 17.90 36.64
N VAL A 240 0.76 18.95 36.14
CA VAL A 240 0.08 20.10 35.51
C VAL A 240 -0.54 19.67 34.18
N ALA A 241 0.23 18.95 33.36
CA ALA A 241 -0.26 18.37 32.12
C ALA A 241 -1.40 17.37 32.37
N ARG A 242 -1.32 16.59 33.45
CA ARG A 242 -2.37 15.66 33.87
C ARG A 242 -3.68 16.34 34.25
N ASP A 243 -3.60 17.35 35.11
CA ASP A 243 -4.78 18.08 35.59
C ASP A 243 -5.49 18.86 34.47
N ALA A 244 -4.79 19.15 33.36
CA ALA A 244 -5.35 19.79 32.17
C ALA A 244 -6.30 18.87 31.39
N VAL A 245 -6.09 17.56 31.41
CA VAL A 245 -6.95 16.56 30.73
C VAL A 245 -7.92 15.86 31.67
N LEU A 246 -7.64 15.84 32.98
CA LEU A 246 -8.56 15.27 33.96
C LEU A 246 -9.76 16.18 34.27
N PRO A 247 -10.95 15.60 34.50
CA PRO A 247 -12.09 16.32 35.07
C PRO A 247 -11.73 16.96 36.42
N ALA A 248 -12.31 18.13 36.71
CA ALA A 248 -12.01 18.89 37.93
C ALA A 248 -12.19 18.08 39.23
N ALA A 249 -13.12 17.12 39.25
CA ALA A 249 -13.39 16.25 40.40
C ALA A 249 -12.30 15.21 40.68
N LEU A 250 -11.42 14.93 39.71
CA LEU A 250 -10.37 13.91 39.76
C LEU A 250 -8.96 14.51 39.86
N ARG A 251 -8.82 15.85 39.79
CA ARG A 251 -7.52 16.53 39.90
C ARG A 251 -6.89 16.31 41.27
N GLY A 252 -5.56 16.13 41.28
CA GLY A 252 -4.79 15.86 42.50
C GLY A 252 -5.02 14.48 43.14
N ARG A 253 -5.85 13.61 42.54
CA ARG A 253 -5.99 12.22 43.00
C ARG A 253 -4.80 11.35 42.58
N PRO A 254 -4.52 10.25 43.31
CA PRO A 254 -3.48 9.30 42.94
C PRO A 254 -3.74 8.66 41.57
N LEU A 255 -2.68 8.32 40.83
CA LEU A 255 -2.78 7.60 39.55
C LEU A 255 -3.37 6.19 39.69
N GLU A 256 -3.29 5.62 40.88
CA GLU A 256 -3.80 4.29 41.21
C GLU A 256 -5.33 4.29 41.39
N ASP A 257 -5.97 5.47 41.46
CA ASP A 257 -7.42 5.58 41.50
C ASP A 257 -8.02 5.12 40.16
N GLY A 258 -8.87 4.10 40.21
CA GLY A 258 -9.51 3.54 39.02
C GLY A 258 -10.27 4.58 38.19
N LEU A 259 -10.84 5.60 38.82
CA LEU A 259 -11.54 6.69 38.12
C LEU A 259 -10.57 7.60 37.34
N VAL A 260 -9.35 7.78 37.86
CA VAL A 260 -8.29 8.53 37.16
C VAL A 260 -7.78 7.71 35.97
N ILE A 261 -7.59 6.40 36.15
CA ILE A 261 -7.18 5.49 35.08
C ILE A 261 -8.21 5.50 33.94
N GLU A 262 -9.49 5.32 34.26
CA GLU A 262 -10.58 5.31 33.26
C GLU A 262 -10.65 6.63 32.47
N ALA A 263 -10.48 7.77 33.16
CA ALA A 263 -10.46 9.08 32.51
C ALA A 263 -9.24 9.23 31.56
N LEU A 264 -8.07 8.75 31.98
CA LEU A 264 -6.86 8.78 31.16
C LEU A 264 -6.95 7.83 29.96
N GLU A 265 -7.53 6.64 30.13
CA GLU A 265 -7.77 5.69 29.03
C GLU A 265 -8.77 6.23 28.01
N THR A 266 -9.85 6.87 28.49
CA THR A 266 -10.85 7.51 27.62
C THR A 266 -10.21 8.65 26.82
N TRP A 267 -9.39 9.48 27.48
CA TRP A 267 -8.66 10.54 26.78
C TRP A 267 -7.66 9.97 25.78
N ALA A 268 -6.84 8.99 26.18
CA ALA A 268 -5.81 8.39 25.34
C ALA A 268 -6.40 7.69 24.10
N SER A 269 -7.50 6.95 24.25
CA SER A 269 -8.20 6.31 23.13
C SER A 269 -8.81 7.34 22.17
N SER A 270 -9.36 8.45 22.68
CA SER A 270 -9.88 9.54 21.85
C SER A 270 -8.78 10.23 21.03
N GLU A 271 -7.61 10.43 21.64
CA GLU A 271 -6.44 11.01 20.97
C GLU A 271 -5.86 10.05 19.93
N ALA A 272 -5.77 8.76 20.27
CA ALA A 272 -5.39 7.71 19.32
C ALA A 272 -6.33 7.65 18.11
N ALA A 273 -7.64 7.78 18.32
CA ALA A 273 -8.62 7.84 17.25
C ALA A 273 -8.41 9.06 16.34
N ALA A 274 -8.15 10.24 16.91
CA ALA A 274 -7.89 11.46 16.15
C ALA A 274 -6.62 11.35 15.28
N ILE A 275 -5.55 10.75 15.81
CA ILE A 275 -4.33 10.47 15.04
C ILE A 275 -4.63 9.56 13.85
N LEU A 276 -5.30 8.45 14.10
CA LEU A 276 -5.62 7.46 13.07
C LEU A 276 -6.56 8.04 12.01
N SER A 277 -7.53 8.86 12.43
CA SER A 277 -8.39 9.62 11.53
C SER A 277 -7.57 10.48 10.56
N GLY A 278 -6.62 11.26 11.08
CA GLY A 278 -5.71 12.06 10.24
C GLY A 278 -4.91 11.20 9.26
N LEU A 279 -4.39 10.05 9.70
CA LEU A 279 -3.62 9.13 8.85
C LEU A 279 -4.49 8.51 7.74
N PHE A 280 -5.72 8.12 8.04
CA PHE A 280 -6.67 7.62 7.04
C PHE A 280 -7.06 8.70 6.03
N LEU A 281 -7.23 9.96 6.45
CA LEU A 281 -7.48 11.09 5.53
C LEU A 281 -6.28 11.35 4.62
N VAL A 282 -5.06 11.29 5.14
CA VAL A 282 -3.85 11.40 4.31
C VAL A 282 -3.80 10.25 3.30
N ALA A 283 -4.12 9.02 3.70
CA ALA A 283 -4.22 7.90 2.76
C ALA A 283 -5.30 8.10 1.70
N ALA A 284 -6.48 8.63 2.06
CA ALA A 284 -7.52 9.00 1.10
C ALA A 284 -7.01 10.06 0.10
N ALA A 285 -6.32 11.09 0.57
CA ALA A 285 -5.73 12.12 -0.29
C ALA A 285 -4.65 11.56 -1.23
N VAL A 286 -3.82 10.63 -0.74
CA VAL A 286 -2.84 9.90 -1.56
C VAL A 286 -3.52 9.06 -2.64
N LEU A 287 -4.65 8.42 -2.34
CA LEU A 287 -5.44 7.67 -3.32
C LEU A 287 -6.13 8.60 -4.34
N VAL A 288 -6.57 9.79 -3.93
CA VAL A 288 -7.05 10.82 -4.87
C VAL A 288 -5.92 11.22 -5.83
N ALA A 289 -4.70 11.43 -5.33
CA ALA A 289 -3.55 11.70 -6.18
C ALA A 289 -3.23 10.53 -7.13
N ALA A 290 -3.60 9.30 -6.77
CA ALA A 290 -3.45 8.11 -7.63
C ALA A 290 -4.42 8.07 -8.83
N ILE A 291 -5.42 8.95 -8.88
CA ILE A 291 -6.29 9.11 -10.05
C ILE A 291 -5.48 9.60 -11.26
N LEU A 292 -4.56 10.55 -11.05
CA LEU A 292 -3.74 11.10 -12.12
C LEU A 292 -2.90 10.04 -12.86
N PRO A 293 -2.08 9.21 -12.20
CA PRO A 293 -1.37 8.14 -12.90
C PRO A 293 -2.34 7.12 -13.52
N THR A 294 -3.49 6.85 -12.91
CA THR A 294 -4.51 5.96 -13.51
C THR A 294 -4.98 6.46 -14.88
N LEU A 295 -5.22 7.77 -15.01
CA LEU A 295 -5.62 8.38 -16.29
C LEU A 295 -4.50 8.39 -17.33
N LEU A 296 -3.23 8.28 -16.90
CA LEU A 296 -2.07 8.23 -17.79
C LEU A 296 -1.77 6.81 -18.30
N MET A 297 -2.41 5.78 -17.76
CA MET A 297 -2.33 4.42 -18.29
C MET A 297 -3.04 4.39 -19.66
N ARG A 298 -2.29 4.38 -20.77
CA ARG A 298 -2.90 4.32 -22.11
C ARG A 298 -3.65 3.01 -22.31
N ASP A 299 -4.86 3.12 -22.87
CA ASP A 299 -5.69 1.98 -23.26
C ASP A 299 -5.14 1.37 -24.57
N THR A 300 -4.28 0.36 -24.44
CA THR A 300 -3.64 -0.32 -25.58
C THR A 300 -4.57 -1.28 -26.31
N SER A 301 -5.75 -1.59 -25.76
CA SER A 301 -6.75 -2.48 -26.37
C SER A 301 -7.26 -2.01 -27.74
N ARG A 302 -7.20 -0.71 -28.07
CA ARG A 302 -7.53 -0.23 -29.43
C ARG A 302 -6.65 -0.86 -30.51
N ARG A 303 -5.37 -1.13 -30.24
CA ARG A 303 -4.47 -1.72 -31.25
C ARG A 303 -4.76 -3.19 -31.54
N GLN A 304 -5.13 -3.99 -30.54
CA GLN A 304 -5.36 -5.43 -30.76
C GLN A 304 -6.69 -5.72 -31.47
N THR A 305 -7.73 -4.93 -31.21
CA THR A 305 -9.00 -5.03 -31.93
C THR A 305 -8.82 -4.58 -33.39
N ASP A 306 -8.12 -3.47 -33.63
CA ASP A 306 -7.84 -3.00 -34.99
C ASP A 306 -6.94 -3.99 -35.75
N GLU A 307 -5.88 -4.54 -35.15
CA GLU A 307 -5.01 -5.54 -35.81
C GLU A 307 -5.72 -6.87 -36.08
N ARG A 308 -6.64 -7.32 -35.21
CA ARG A 308 -7.47 -8.50 -35.49
C ARG A 308 -8.47 -8.26 -36.63
N ILE A 309 -9.14 -7.10 -36.64
CA ILE A 309 -10.11 -6.75 -37.69
C ILE A 309 -9.41 -6.58 -39.04
N ILE A 310 -8.22 -5.96 -39.05
CA ILE A 310 -7.40 -5.79 -40.26
C ILE A 310 -6.86 -7.14 -40.75
N GLY A 311 -6.42 -8.02 -39.85
CA GLY A 311 -5.94 -9.37 -40.19
C GLY A 311 -7.04 -10.29 -40.75
N GLU A 312 -8.27 -10.19 -40.24
CA GLU A 312 -9.43 -10.93 -40.75
C GLU A 312 -9.88 -10.40 -42.13
N HIS A 313 -9.94 -9.08 -42.32
CA HIS A 313 -10.31 -8.48 -43.62
C HIS A 313 -9.27 -8.74 -44.71
N GLY A 314 -7.97 -8.64 -44.41
CA GLY A 314 -6.91 -8.92 -45.38
C GLY A 314 -6.89 -10.39 -45.83
N SER A 315 -7.24 -11.32 -44.94
CA SER A 315 -7.33 -12.75 -45.29
C SER A 315 -8.52 -13.10 -46.18
N HIS A 316 -9.62 -12.34 -46.08
CA HIS A 316 -10.82 -12.54 -46.91
C HIS A 316 -10.68 -11.98 -48.32
N ASP A 317 -9.94 -10.88 -48.49
CA ASP A 317 -9.69 -10.25 -49.79
C ASP A 317 -8.72 -11.11 -50.65
N ASP A 318 -7.62 -11.56 -50.05
CA ASP A 318 -6.63 -12.44 -50.71
C ASP A 318 -7.24 -13.79 -51.16
N SER A 319 -8.23 -14.30 -50.40
CA SER A 319 -8.91 -15.55 -50.74
C SER A 319 -10.02 -15.38 -51.79
N GLN A 320 -10.59 -14.18 -51.93
CA GLN A 320 -11.51 -13.85 -53.03
C GLN A 320 -10.77 -13.54 -54.34
N GLU A 321 -9.65 -12.82 -54.32
CA GLU A 321 -8.81 -12.59 -55.51
C GLU A 321 -8.26 -13.90 -56.07
N ALA A 322 -7.79 -14.81 -55.20
CA ALA A 322 -7.31 -16.13 -55.63
C ALA A 322 -8.39 -17.02 -56.25
N ALA A 323 -9.66 -16.85 -55.85
CA ALA A 323 -10.79 -17.61 -56.39
C ALA A 323 -11.32 -17.06 -57.72
N LEU A 324 -11.10 -15.77 -58.02
CA LEU A 324 -11.46 -15.13 -59.30
C LEU A 324 -10.39 -15.31 -60.38
N ALA A 325 -9.17 -15.71 -60.00
CA ALA A 325 -8.04 -15.96 -60.89
C ALA A 325 -7.96 -17.41 -61.42
N LEU A 326 -8.91 -18.28 -61.05
CA LEU A 326 -9.07 -19.66 -61.50
C LEU A 326 -10.30 -19.82 -62.41
#